data_AF-A0A1X7MSS8-F1
#
_entry.id   AF-A0A1X7MSS8-F1
#
_cell.length_a   1.000
_cell.length_b   1.000
_cell.length_c   1.000
_cell.angle_alpha   90.00
_cell.angle_beta   90.00
_cell.angle_gamma   90.00
#
_symmetry.space_group_name_H-M   'P 1'
#
loop_
_entity.id
_entity.type
_entity.pdbx_description
1 polymer ?
#
loop_
_entity_poly.entity_id
_entity_poly.type
_entity_poly.pdbx_seq_one_letter_code
_entity_poly.pdbx_strand_id
1 'polypeptide(L)'
;MIEAFLDVITAIFFDFFLDYLKNDKKSKVVRLIVVTFIFPLPILLVIISFQKIMDINQIWLYAVIFLVVIYFLYLIFKYIKGVFVGFK
;
A
#
# COMPACT_ATOMS: atom_id res chain seq x y z
N MET A 1 -7.89 -4.51 20.53
CA MET A 1 -6.52 -4.02 20.85
C MET A 1 -5.58 -4.19 19.66
N ILE A 2 -5.55 -5.36 19.01
CA ILE A 2 -4.76 -5.59 17.79
C ILE A 2 -5.30 -4.80 16.58
N GLU A 3 -6.62 -4.76 16.38
CA GLU A 3 -7.24 -3.98 15.28
C GLU A 3 -6.95 -2.48 15.39
N ALA A 4 -7.14 -1.88 16.57
CA ALA A 4 -6.82 -0.47 16.80
C ALA A 4 -5.34 -0.13 16.56
N PHE A 5 -4.42 -1.06 16.83
CA PHE A 5 -3.00 -0.87 16.56
C PHE A 5 -2.68 -0.94 15.06
N LEU A 6 -3.32 -1.88 14.35
CA LEU A 6 -3.23 -2.00 12.89
C LEU A 6 -3.79 -0.76 12.20
N ASP A 7 -4.95 -0.26 12.63
CA ASP A 7 -5.58 0.95 12.10
C ASP A 7 -4.71 2.20 12.30
N VAL A 8 -4.05 2.31 13.46
CA VAL A 8 -3.12 3.42 13.71
C VAL A 8 -1.87 3.31 12.83
N ILE A 9 -1.32 2.12 12.62
CA ILE A 9 -0.18 1.93 11.73
C ILE A 9 -0.56 2.21 10.28
N THR A 10 -1.69 1.69 9.79
CA THR A 10 -2.13 1.95 8.42
C THR A 10 -2.49 3.42 8.22
N ALA A 11 -3.16 4.07 9.18
CA ALA A 11 -3.45 5.50 9.11
C ALA A 11 -2.17 6.33 9.08
N ILE A 12 -1.23 6.12 10.02
CA ILE A 12 0.04 6.86 10.05
C ILE A 12 0.85 6.60 8.78
N PHE A 13 0.92 5.35 8.33
CA PHE A 13 1.66 5.00 7.12
C PHE A 13 1.04 5.66 5.90
N PHE A 14 -0.29 5.58 5.71
CA PHE A 14 -0.97 6.18 4.57
C PHE A 14 -0.94 7.70 4.59
N ASP A 15 -1.21 8.33 5.73
CA ASP A 15 -1.26 9.79 5.86
C ASP A 15 0.12 10.41 5.63
N PHE A 16 1.15 9.84 6.26
CA PHE A 16 2.54 10.27 6.02
C PHE A 16 2.93 10.11 4.54
N PHE A 17 2.55 9.00 3.92
CA PHE A 17 2.86 8.75 2.52
C PHE A 17 2.13 9.72 1.58
N LEU A 18 0.85 9.97 1.85
CA LEU A 18 0.05 10.93 1.10
C LEU A 18 0.64 12.34 1.20
N ASP A 19 1.03 12.78 2.40
CA ASP A 19 1.68 14.06 2.60
C ASP A 19 3.04 14.15 1.88
N TYR A 20 3.83 13.07 1.91
CA TYR A 20 5.08 13.00 1.16
C TYR A 20 4.86 13.15 -0.35
N LEU A 21 3.82 12.50 -0.90
CA LEU A 21 3.52 12.55 -2.33
C LEU A 21 2.92 13.89 -2.77
N LYS A 22 2.09 14.50 -1.93
CA LYS A 22 1.52 15.84 -2.17
C LYS A 22 2.55 16.96 -2.00
N ASN A 23 3.72 16.68 -1.41
CA ASN A 23 4.75 17.69 -1.23
C ASN A 23 5.44 18.06 -2.55
N ASP A 24 5.02 19.18 -3.13
CA ASP A 24 5.56 19.68 -4.40
C ASP A 24 7.01 20.19 -4.32
N LYS A 25 7.56 20.35 -3.11
CA LYS A 25 9.00 20.63 -2.93
C LYS A 25 9.87 19.41 -3.24
N LYS A 26 9.29 18.20 -3.30
CA LYS A 26 10.01 16.96 -3.65
C LYS A 26 9.97 16.71 -5.14
N SER A 27 11.10 16.26 -5.69
CA SER A 27 11.23 15.91 -7.10
C SER A 27 10.21 14.83 -7.50
N LYS A 28 9.59 14.99 -8.68
CA LYS A 28 8.64 14.01 -9.25
C LYS A 28 9.25 12.61 -9.33
N VAL A 29 10.53 12.50 -9.67
CA VAL A 29 11.24 11.22 -9.78
C VAL A 29 11.31 10.51 -8.43
N VAL A 30 11.64 11.25 -7.37
CA VAL A 30 11.73 10.70 -6.01
C VAL A 30 10.35 10.27 -5.51
N ARG A 31 9.32 11.08 -5.76
CA ARG A 31 7.93 10.71 -5.45
C ARG A 31 7.51 9.43 -6.19
N LEU A 32 7.90 9.28 -7.46
CA LEU A 32 7.61 8.07 -8.25
C LEU A 32 8.30 6.83 -7.68
N ILE A 33 9.59 6.94 -7.33
CA ILE A 33 10.35 5.84 -6.73
C ILE A 33 9.68 5.41 -5.42
N VAL A 34 9.25 6.36 -4.60
CA VAL A 34 8.55 6.08 -3.34
C VAL A 34 7.25 5.33 -3.61
N VAL A 35 6.38 5.79 -4.52
CA VAL A 35 5.14 5.08 -4.89
C VAL A 35 5.42 3.67 -5.43
N THR A 36 6.43 3.50 -6.27
CA THR A 36 6.67 2.21 -6.94
C THR A 36 7.35 1.19 -6.02
N PHE A 37 8.23 1.62 -5.12
CA PHE A 37 9.07 0.72 -4.33
C PHE A 37 8.69 0.63 -2.86
N ILE A 38 8.28 1.74 -2.24
CA ILE A 38 7.97 1.76 -0.81
C ILE A 38 6.49 1.41 -0.56
N PHE A 39 5.60 1.88 -1.42
CA PHE A 39 4.16 1.62 -1.27
C PHE A 39 3.76 0.12 -1.32
N PRO A 40 4.40 -0.76 -2.10
CA PRO A 40 4.09 -2.18 -2.10
C PRO A 40 4.75 -2.99 -0.96
N LEU A 41 5.64 -2.41 -0.15
CA LEU A 41 6.27 -3.12 0.98
C LEU A 41 5.25 -3.75 1.96
N PRO A 42 4.18 -3.06 2.38
CA PRO A 42 3.15 -3.66 3.23
C PRO A 42 2.49 -4.89 2.59
N ILE A 43 2.28 -4.88 1.27
CA ILE A 43 1.71 -6.02 0.53
C ILE A 43 2.67 -7.19 0.58
N LEU A 44 3.96 -6.92 0.37
CA LEU A 44 5.00 -7.95 0.41
C LEU A 44 5.07 -8.62 1.78
N LEU A 45 4.94 -7.83 2.86
CA LEU A 45 4.84 -8.36 4.22
C LEU A 45 3.59 -9.21 4.44
N VAL A 46 2.44 -8.79 3.89
CA VAL A 46 1.19 -9.59 3.94
C VAL A 46 1.36 -10.91 3.20
N ILE A 47 1.93 -10.90 1.99
CA ILE A 47 2.16 -12.12 1.19
C ILE A 47 3.13 -13.08 1.90
N ILE A 48 4.25 -12.57 2.45
CA ILE A 48 5.21 -13.39 3.20
C ILE A 48 4.56 -14.00 4.45
N SER A 49 3.77 -13.20 5.17
CA SER A 49 3.03 -13.69 6.34
C SER A 49 1.99 -14.74 5.94
N PHE A 50 1.40 -14.59 4.76
CA PHE A 50 0.41 -15.53 4.24
C PHE A 50 1.01 -16.87 3.81
N GLN A 51 2.23 -16.89 3.24
CA GLN A 51 2.91 -18.16 2.95
C GLN A 51 3.06 -19.03 4.20
N LYS A 52 3.18 -18.42 5.39
CA LYS A 52 3.19 -19.14 6.68
C LYS A 52 1.82 -19.62 7.14
N ILE A 53 0.73 -19.13 6.54
CA ILE A 53 -0.67 -19.43 6.89
C ILE A 53 -1.28 -20.40 5.86
N MET A 54 -0.66 -20.61 4.69
CA MET A 54 -1.13 -21.51 3.63
C MET A 54 -1.38 -22.96 4.05
N ASP A 55 -0.82 -23.41 5.18
CA ASP A 55 -1.13 -24.72 5.77
C ASP A 55 -2.61 -24.84 6.19
N ILE A 56 -3.28 -23.70 6.37
CA ILE A 56 -4.70 -23.61 6.66
C ILE A 56 -5.43 -23.50 5.32
N ASN A 57 -5.90 -24.64 4.78
CA ASN A 57 -6.55 -24.80 3.47
C ASN A 57 -7.88 -24.01 3.34
N GLN A 58 -7.82 -22.67 3.33
CA GLN A 58 -8.96 -21.77 3.37
C GLN A 58 -9.03 -20.94 2.08
N ILE A 59 -9.88 -21.37 1.14
CA ILE A 59 -10.16 -20.71 -0.15
C ILE A 59 -10.55 -19.23 0.02
N TRP A 60 -11.30 -18.88 1.08
CA TRP A 60 -11.68 -17.49 1.35
C TRP A 60 -10.48 -16.59 1.61
N LEU A 61 -9.39 -17.13 2.18
CA LEU A 61 -8.21 -16.38 2.55
C LEU A 61 -7.45 -15.93 1.28
N TYR A 62 -7.41 -16.78 0.26
CA TYR A 62 -6.86 -16.44 -1.07
C TYR A 62 -7.68 -15.35 -1.77
N ALA A 63 -9.01 -15.42 -1.71
CA ALA A 63 -9.89 -14.41 -2.30
C ALA A 63 -9.69 -13.03 -1.65
N VAL A 64 -9.51 -12.98 -0.33
CA VAL A 64 -9.23 -11.75 0.41
C VAL A 64 -7.88 -11.15 0.00
N ILE A 65 -6.81 -11.94 -0.11
CA ILE A 65 -5.51 -11.41 -0.59
C ILE A 65 -5.64 -10.87 -1.99
N PHE A 66 -6.31 -11.61 -2.89
CA PHE A 66 -6.43 -11.21 -4.28
C PHE A 66 -7.11 -9.83 -4.38
N LEU A 67 -8.17 -9.61 -3.60
CA LEU A 67 -8.81 -8.30 -3.44
C LEU A 67 -7.86 -7.23 -2.90
N VAL A 68 -7.08 -7.55 -1.86
CA VAL A 68 -6.08 -6.61 -1.29
C VAL A 68 -5.03 -6.22 -2.34
N VAL A 69 -4.50 -7.19 -3.10
CA VAL A 69 -3.51 -6.93 -4.16
C VAL A 69 -4.10 -6.02 -5.24
N ILE A 70 -5.33 -6.29 -5.70
CA ILE A 70 -6.02 -5.45 -6.69
C ILE A 70 -6.20 -4.02 -6.16
N TYR A 71 -6.65 -3.87 -4.91
CA TYR A 71 -6.85 -2.56 -4.30
C TYR A 71 -5.55 -1.74 -4.23
N PHE A 72 -4.45 -2.38 -3.85
CA PHE A 72 -3.15 -1.70 -3.82
C PHE A 72 -2.62 -1.35 -5.21
N LEU A 73 -2.82 -2.22 -6.21
CA LEU A 73 -2.48 -1.89 -7.60
C LEU A 73 -3.25 -0.64 -8.05
N TYR A 74 -4.56 -0.58 -7.78
CA TYR A 74 -5.36 0.61 -8.05
C TYR A 74 -4.79 1.86 -7.36
N LEU A 75 -4.39 1.76 -6.10
CA LEU A 75 -3.78 2.88 -5.37
C LEU A 75 -2.43 3.32 -5.97
N ILE A 76 -1.58 2.38 -6.38
CA ILE A 76 -0.32 2.68 -7.07
C ILE A 76 -0.60 3.48 -8.34
N PHE A 77 -1.51 3.01 -9.20
CA PHE A 77 -1.89 3.74 -10.41
C PHE A 77 -2.48 5.12 -10.11
N LYS A 78 -3.34 5.22 -9.10
CA LYS A 78 -3.93 6.49 -8.65
C LYS A 78 -2.86 7.48 -8.19
N TYR A 79 -1.88 7.03 -7.41
CA TYR A 79 -0.82 7.89 -6.88
C TYR A 79 0.24 8.23 -7.92
N ILE A 80 0.62 7.30 -8.80
CA ILE A 80 1.46 7.61 -9.97
C ILE A 80 0.79 8.71 -10.80
N LYS A 81 -0.50 8.56 -11.12
CA LYS A 81 -1.27 9.58 -11.84
C LYS A 81 -1.28 10.92 -11.09
N GLY A 82 -1.44 10.89 -9.76
CA GLY A 82 -1.36 12.08 -8.90
C GLY A 82 0.00 12.78 -8.95
N VAL A 83 1.11 12.04 -8.99
CA VAL A 83 2.46 12.62 -9.14
C VAL A 83 2.67 13.27 -10.51
N PHE A 84 2.10 12.69 -11.58
CA PHE A 84 2.24 13.23 -12.94
C PHE A 84 1.32 14.42 -13.23
N VAL A 85 0.04 14.30 -12.88
CA VAL A 85 -1.05 15.21 -13.29
C VAL A 85 -1.48 16.14 -12.15
N GLY A 86 -1.04 15.89 -10.92
CA GLY A 86 -1.46 16.59 -9.71
C GLY A 86 -2.47 15.78 -8.88
N PHE A 87 -2.38 15.90 -7.56
CA PHE A 87 -3.37 15.34 -6.64
C PHE A 87 -4.56 16.30 -6.59
N LYS A 88 -5.74 15.84 -7.04
CA LYS A 88 -7.02 16.52 -6.79
C LYS A 88 -7.54 16.20 -5.40
#